data_AF-A0A3C1LF99-F1
#
_entry.id   AF-A0A3C1LF99-F1
#
_cell.length_a   1.000
_cell.length_b   1.000
_cell.length_c   1.000
_cell.angle_alpha   90.00
_cell.angle_beta   90.00
_cell.angle_gamma   90.00
#
_symmetry.space_group_name_H-M   'P 1'
#
loop_
_entity.id
_entity.type
_entity.pdbx_description
1 polymer ?
#
loop_
_entity_poly.entity_id
_entity_poly.type
_entity_poly.pdbx_seq_one_letter_code
_entity_poly.pdbx_strand_id
1 'polypeptide(L)'
;TAAQPNFIDQHLADICASIQHTLIDILMRKLKKAVAATKIHRVCLAGGVSANSGLRAAMKAAGAKHGWKVHMPDFAYCTDNAGMIAITAHYKYLQQQFADLTSTPTARASW
;
A
#
# COMPACT_ATOMS: atom_id res chain seq x y z
N THR A 1 -12.42 7.62 30.96
CA THR A 1 -13.26 6.43 30.75
C THR A 1 -14.09 6.02 31.96
N ALA A 2 -13.80 6.48 33.19
CA ALA A 2 -14.72 6.32 34.34
C ALA A 2 -15.73 7.48 34.52
N ALA A 3 -15.46 8.67 33.95
CA ALA A 3 -16.27 9.88 34.17
C ALA A 3 -17.27 10.22 33.05
N GLN A 4 -17.17 9.55 31.88
CA GLN A 4 -18.03 9.79 30.72
C GLN A 4 -18.22 8.47 29.95
N PRO A 5 -19.35 7.75 30.15
CA PRO A 5 -19.56 6.43 29.58
C PRO A 5 -19.62 6.41 28.05
N ASN A 6 -20.03 7.52 27.41
CA ASN A 6 -20.25 7.59 25.95
C ASN A 6 -19.14 8.33 25.20
N PHE A 7 -17.96 8.51 25.80
CA PHE A 7 -16.85 9.28 25.21
C PHE A 7 -16.43 8.72 23.83
N ILE A 8 -16.34 7.39 23.71
CA ILE A 8 -15.92 6.74 22.44
C ILE A 8 -16.91 7.05 21.33
N ASP A 9 -18.21 6.90 21.59
CA ASP A 9 -19.24 7.13 20.58
C ASP A 9 -19.28 8.59 20.13
N GLN A 10 -19.10 9.53 21.06
CA GLN A 10 -19.08 10.97 20.77
C GLN A 10 -17.85 11.42 19.99
N HIS A 11 -16.72 10.73 20.15
CA HIS A 11 -15.44 11.10 19.54
C HIS A 11 -14.92 10.07 18.52
N LEU A 12 -15.76 9.13 18.08
CA LEU A 12 -15.34 8.03 17.21
C LEU A 12 -14.66 8.52 15.93
N ALA A 13 -15.19 9.57 15.31
CA ALA A 13 -14.63 10.17 14.11
C ALA A 13 -13.22 10.75 14.36
N ASP A 14 -13.04 11.49 15.45
CA ASP A 14 -11.77 12.12 15.82
C ASP A 14 -10.70 11.06 16.18
N ILE A 15 -11.11 10.02 16.89
CA ILE A 15 -10.25 8.88 17.23
C ILE A 15 -9.80 8.16 15.95
N CYS A 16 -10.73 7.83 15.05
CA CYS A 16 -10.43 7.19 13.77
C CYS A 16 -9.52 8.07 12.90
N ALA A 17 -9.77 9.37 12.83
CA ALA A 17 -8.95 10.32 12.08
C ALA A 17 -7.54 10.42 12.65
N SER A 18 -7.40 10.48 13.98
CA SER A 18 -6.10 10.55 14.66
C SER A 18 -5.28 9.29 14.46
N ILE A 19 -5.92 8.11 14.50
CA ILE A 19 -5.28 6.82 14.21
C ILE A 19 -4.83 6.78 12.75
N GLN A 20 -5.73 7.11 11.80
CA GLN A 20 -5.42 7.15 10.38
C GLN A 20 -4.23 8.08 10.09
N HIS A 21 -4.24 9.29 10.66
CA HIS A 21 -3.17 10.27 10.53
C HIS A 21 -1.84 9.70 11.02
N THR A 22 -1.83 9.11 12.21
CA THR A 22 -0.63 8.54 12.82
C THR A 22 -0.05 7.39 11.97
N LEU A 23 -0.91 6.51 11.46
CA LEU A 23 -0.49 5.40 10.59
C LEU A 23 0.11 5.91 9.28
N ILE A 24 -0.54 6.88 8.63
CA ILE A 24 -0.02 7.50 7.40
C ILE A 24 1.34 8.14 7.66
N ASP A 25 1.48 8.92 8.73
CA ASP A 25 2.74 9.58 9.07
C ASP A 25 3.88 8.58 9.31
N ILE A 26 3.63 7.47 10.01
CA ILE A 26 4.60 6.39 10.18
C ILE A 26 5.04 5.82 8.83
N LEU A 27 4.09 5.51 7.93
CA LEU A 27 4.39 4.98 6.61
C LEU A 27 5.21 5.97 5.78
N MET A 28 4.82 7.25 5.78
CA MET A 28 5.51 8.30 5.01
C MET A 28 6.93 8.56 5.53
N ARG A 29 7.16 8.51 6.85
CA ARG A 29 8.51 8.61 7.43
C ARG A 29 9.39 7.45 6.97
N LYS A 30 8.88 6.22 7.00
CA LYS A 30 9.62 5.04 6.54
C LYS A 30 9.92 5.11 5.04
N LEU A 31 8.96 5.54 4.23
CA LEU A 31 9.15 5.73 2.79
C LEU A 31 10.24 6.77 2.51
N LYS A 32 10.20 7.95 3.16
CA LYS A 32 11.22 8.98 3.00
C LYS A 32 12.62 8.45 3.34
N LYS A 33 12.73 7.67 4.43
CA LYS A 33 13.98 7.01 4.82
C LYS A 33 14.47 6.03 3.75
N ALA A 34 13.57 5.19 3.22
CA ALA A 34 13.90 4.23 2.17
C ALA A 34 14.37 4.94 0.89
N VAL A 35 13.65 5.97 0.44
CA VAL A 35 14.02 6.77 -0.73
C VAL A 35 15.38 7.45 -0.55
N ALA A 36 15.65 8.02 0.63
CA ALA A 36 16.92 8.65 0.92
C ALA A 36 18.10 7.64 0.91
N ALA A 37 17.85 6.40 1.32
CA ALA A 37 18.85 5.33 1.33
C ALA A 37 19.11 4.75 -0.06
N THR A 38 18.07 4.51 -0.86
CA THR A 38 18.18 3.86 -2.18
C THR A 38 18.38 4.83 -3.33
N LYS A 39 18.18 6.13 -3.10
CA LYS A 39 18.26 7.21 -4.11
C LYS A 39 17.28 7.06 -5.28
N ILE A 40 16.21 6.27 -5.09
CA ILE A 40 15.15 6.15 -6.09
C ILE A 40 14.35 7.45 -6.22
N HIS A 41 13.80 7.69 -7.40
CA HIS A 41 12.89 8.81 -7.68
C HIS A 41 11.51 8.34 -8.12
N ARG A 42 11.28 7.03 -8.20
CA ARG A 42 9.98 6.43 -8.55
C ARG A 42 9.51 5.63 -7.36
N VAL A 43 8.28 5.90 -6.92
CA VAL A 43 7.66 5.22 -5.78
C VAL A 43 6.30 4.70 -6.21
N CYS A 44 5.96 3.49 -5.77
CA CYS A 44 4.66 2.88 -6.05
C CYS A 44 3.92 2.64 -4.74
N LEU A 45 2.61 2.88 -4.74
CA LEU A 45 1.70 2.52 -3.66
C LEU A 45 0.74 1.45 -4.17
N ALA A 46 0.76 0.26 -3.56
CA ALA A 46 -0.06 -0.89 -3.94
C ALA A 46 -0.59 -1.64 -2.70
N GLY A 47 -1.47 -2.62 -2.91
CA GLY A 47 -2.13 -3.42 -1.87
C GLY A 47 -3.42 -2.77 -1.33
N GLY A 48 -4.24 -3.51 -0.56
CA GLY A 48 -5.58 -3.04 -0.17
C GLY A 48 -5.61 -1.69 0.55
N VAL A 49 -4.64 -1.44 1.44
CA VAL A 49 -4.52 -0.16 2.18
C VAL A 49 -4.19 1.02 1.25
N SER A 50 -3.67 0.77 0.04
CA SER A 50 -3.46 1.82 -0.96
C SER A 50 -4.76 2.49 -1.41
N ALA A 51 -5.92 1.88 -1.17
CA ALA A 51 -7.22 2.51 -1.42
C ALA A 51 -7.54 3.66 -0.43
N ASN A 52 -6.78 3.82 0.66
CA ASN A 52 -7.00 4.89 1.62
C ASN A 52 -6.74 6.28 1.00
N SER A 53 -7.75 7.14 1.03
CA SER A 53 -7.70 8.49 0.43
C SER A 53 -6.65 9.40 1.08
N GLY A 54 -6.53 9.37 2.40
CA GLY A 54 -5.52 10.14 3.15
C GLY A 54 -4.10 9.75 2.76
N LEU A 55 -3.82 8.45 2.64
CA LEU A 55 -2.51 7.93 2.23
C LEU A 55 -2.19 8.32 0.78
N ARG A 56 -3.16 8.21 -0.14
CA ARG A 56 -3.00 8.67 -1.53
C ARG A 56 -2.68 10.16 -1.61
N ALA A 57 -3.37 10.99 -0.82
CA ALA A 57 -3.12 12.43 -0.77
C ALA A 57 -1.70 12.72 -0.25
N ALA A 58 -1.28 12.06 0.83
CA ALA A 58 0.06 12.21 1.39
C ALA A 58 1.16 11.77 0.40
N MET A 59 0.96 10.68 -0.33
CA MET A 59 1.87 10.22 -1.38
C MET A 59 1.99 11.24 -2.53
N LYS A 60 0.87 11.78 -3.02
CA LYS A 60 0.88 12.82 -4.07
C LYS A 60 1.61 14.08 -3.60
N ALA A 61 1.31 14.56 -2.40
CA ALA A 61 1.96 15.74 -1.82
C ALA A 61 3.47 15.53 -1.64
N ALA A 62 3.88 14.35 -1.16
CA ALA A 62 5.30 14.00 -1.06
C ALA A 62 5.97 13.92 -2.44
N GLY A 63 5.29 13.35 -3.43
CA GLY A 63 5.76 13.30 -4.81
C GLY A 63 6.03 14.68 -5.39
N ALA A 64 5.07 15.61 -5.25
CA ALA A 64 5.24 16.99 -5.68
C ALA A 64 6.38 17.70 -4.93
N LYS A 65 6.45 17.53 -3.60
CA LYS A 65 7.46 18.17 -2.75
C LYS A 65 8.89 17.69 -3.02
N HIS A 66 9.06 16.40 -3.30
CA HIS A 66 10.38 15.76 -3.41
C HIS A 66 10.76 15.40 -4.85
N GLY A 67 9.93 15.75 -5.84
CA GLY A 67 10.16 15.41 -7.24
C GLY A 67 10.06 13.92 -7.54
N TRP A 68 9.29 13.16 -6.75
CA TRP A 68 9.12 11.73 -6.99
C TRP A 68 8.02 11.48 -8.02
N LYS A 69 8.26 10.53 -8.92
CA LYS A 69 7.23 9.95 -9.77
C LYS A 69 6.45 8.92 -8.96
N VAL A 70 5.23 9.28 -8.58
CA VAL A 70 4.34 8.41 -7.79
C VAL A 70 3.46 7.60 -8.72
N HIS A 71 3.46 6.29 -8.55
CA HIS A 71 2.58 5.34 -9.24
C HIS A 71 1.54 4.80 -8.26
N MET A 72 0.28 4.86 -8.65
CA MET A 72 -0.85 4.32 -7.90
C MET A 72 -1.79 3.65 -8.91
N PRO A 73 -2.19 2.38 -8.70
CA PRO A 73 -3.20 1.77 -9.52
C PRO A 73 -4.58 2.37 -9.23
N ASP A 74 -5.50 2.19 -10.18
CA ASP A 74 -6.92 2.44 -9.95
C ASP A 74 -7.45 1.55 -8.82
N PHE A 75 -8.51 1.99 -8.15
CA PHE A 75 -9.04 1.30 -6.96
C PHE A 75 -9.39 -0.17 -7.22
N ALA A 76 -9.93 -0.48 -8.39
CA ALA A 76 -10.28 -1.85 -8.81
C ALA A 76 -9.08 -2.80 -8.85
N TYR A 77 -7.85 -2.27 -8.92
CA TYR A 77 -6.61 -3.04 -8.97
C TYR A 77 -5.80 -3.00 -7.67
N CYS A 78 -6.32 -2.36 -6.61
CA CYS A 78 -5.61 -2.23 -5.33
C CYS A 78 -5.78 -3.46 -4.43
N THR A 79 -6.96 -4.07 -4.46
CA THR A 79 -7.28 -5.30 -3.72
C THR A 79 -6.92 -6.53 -4.52
N ASP A 80 -6.87 -7.68 -3.87
CA ASP A 80 -6.55 -8.95 -4.54
C ASP A 80 -7.54 -9.23 -5.68
N ASN A 81 -7.00 -9.43 -6.88
CA ASN A 81 -7.79 -9.63 -8.10
C ASN A 81 -7.03 -10.50 -9.12
N ALA A 82 -7.75 -11.17 -10.02
CA ALA A 82 -7.14 -12.02 -11.05
C ALA A 82 -6.27 -11.24 -12.05
N GLY A 83 -6.53 -9.94 -12.25
CA GLY A 83 -5.74 -9.08 -13.14
C GLY A 83 -4.28 -8.97 -12.70
N MET A 84 -4.02 -8.87 -11.40
CA MET A 84 -2.65 -8.83 -10.86
C MET A 84 -1.89 -10.15 -11.11
N ILE A 85 -2.60 -11.28 -11.08
CA ILE A 85 -2.03 -12.60 -11.39
C ILE A 85 -1.73 -12.71 -12.89
N ALA A 86 -2.68 -12.28 -13.74
CA ALA A 86 -2.52 -12.33 -15.19
C ALA A 86 -1.33 -11.49 -15.68
N ILE A 87 -1.20 -10.24 -15.20
CA ILE A 87 -0.07 -9.39 -15.61
C ILE A 87 1.28 -9.94 -15.11
N THR A 88 1.31 -10.51 -13.90
CA THR A 88 2.50 -11.18 -13.36
C THR A 88 2.87 -12.38 -14.24
N ALA A 89 1.89 -13.22 -14.60
CA ALA A 89 2.09 -14.37 -15.48
C ALA A 89 2.58 -13.94 -16.87
N HIS A 90 2.06 -12.84 -17.43
CA HIS A 90 2.51 -12.29 -18.71
C HIS A 90 4.00 -11.92 -18.68
N TYR A 91 4.46 -11.21 -17.64
CA TYR A 91 5.89 -10.87 -17.52
C TYR A 91 6.76 -12.11 -17.28
N LYS A 92 6.30 -13.10 -16.49
CA LYS A 92 7.01 -14.37 -16.32
C LYS A 92 7.11 -15.15 -17.64
N TYR A 93 6.04 -15.18 -18.43
CA TYR A 93 6.02 -15.80 -19.76
C TYR A 93 7.05 -15.17 -20.69
N LEU A 94 7.13 -13.83 -20.76
CA LEU A 94 8.13 -13.12 -21.56
C LEU A 94 9.57 -13.45 -21.14
N GLN A 95 9.78 -13.78 -19.86
CA GLN A 95 11.07 -14.23 -19.31
C GLN A 95 11.27 -15.75 -19.37
N GLN A 96 10.36 -16.49 -20.03
CA GLN A 96 10.38 -17.96 -20.11
C GLN A 96 10.38 -18.66 -18.74
N GLN A 97 9.81 -18.02 -17.71
CA GLN A 97 9.70 -18.57 -16.35
C GLN A 97 8.41 -19.38 -16.20
N PHE A 98 8.47 -20.64 -16.59
CA PHE A 98 7.35 -21.58 -16.46
C PHE A 98 7.42 -22.37 -15.14
N ALA A 99 6.26 -22.74 -14.62
CA ALA A 99 6.16 -23.69 -13.50
C ALA A 99 5.98 -25.11 -14.05
N ASP A 100 6.44 -26.10 -13.29
CA ASP A 100 6.23 -27.51 -13.61
C ASP A 100 4.77 -27.93 -13.33
N LEU A 101 4.23 -28.87 -14.11
CA LEU A 101 2.88 -29.41 -13.94
C LEU A 101 2.68 -30.14 -12.61
N THR A 102 3.77 -30.56 -11.95
CA THR A 102 3.78 -31.18 -10.62
C THR A 102 3.71 -30.17 -9.48
N SER A 103 3.69 -28.87 -9.77
CA SER A 103 3.62 -27.81 -8.75
C SER A 103 2.34 -27.93 -7.91
N THR A 104 2.51 -27.93 -6.58
CA THR A 104 1.39 -28.03 -5.63
C THR A 104 1.12 -26.71 -4.92
N PRO A 105 -0.15 -26.42 -4.55
CA PRO A 105 -0.47 -25.25 -3.76
C PRO A 105 0.08 -25.41 -2.33
N THR A 106 0.63 -24.33 -1.78
CA THR A 106 1.08 -24.28 -0.38
C THR A 106 0.66 -22.96 0.25
N ALA A 107 0.13 -23.03 1.47
CA ALA A 107 -0.28 -21.85 2.23
C ALA A 107 0.92 -21.00 2.70
N ARG A 108 2.13 -21.57 2.71
CA ARG A 108 3.37 -20.91 3.17
C ARG A 108 4.49 -21.08 2.14
N ALA A 109 4.18 -20.89 0.87
CA ALA A 109 5.27 -20.82 -0.11
C ALA A 109 6.18 -19.63 0.21
N SER A 110 7.47 -19.90 0.19
CA SER A 110 8.53 -18.91 0.05
C SER A 110 8.84 -18.77 -1.44
N TRP A 111 8.46 -17.64 -2.03
CA TRP A 111 8.76 -17.26 -3.41
C TRP A 111 9.85 -16.19 -3.44
#